data_AF-A0A6I6S4T5-F1
#
_entry.id   AF-A0A6I6S4T5-F1
#
_cell.length_a   1.000
_cell.length_b   1.000
_cell.length_c   1.000
_cell.angle_alpha   90.00
_cell.angle_beta   90.00
_cell.angle_gamma   90.00
#
_symmetry.space_group_name_H-M   'P 1'
#
loop_
_entity.id
_entity.type
_entity.pdbx_description
1 polymer ?
#
loop_
_entity_poly.entity_id
_entity_poly.type
_entity_poly.pdbx_seq_one_letter_code
_entity_poly.pdbx_strand_id
1 'polypeptide(L)' 'MPRRSRRSTTRKPRHPFAAATTRSTNVYANVLCPDPSALFTYLTTRVAALPSIQHMETAAVTQTIKTL' A
#
# COMPACT_ATOMS: atom_id res chain seq x y z
N MET A 1 -0.04 -15.62 -33.99
CA MET A 1 0.14 -14.23 -33.52
C MET A 1 -0.92 -13.89 -32.47
N PRO A 2 -0.58 -13.62 -31.19
CA PRO A 2 -1.59 -13.24 -30.20
C PRO A 2 -1.64 -11.71 -30.02
N ARG A 3 -2.83 -11.12 -30.20
CA ARG A 3 -3.12 -9.71 -29.92
C ARG A 3 -3.07 -9.46 -28.40
N ARG A 4 -2.09 -8.69 -27.93
CA ARG A 4 -2.02 -8.19 -26.54
C ARG A 4 -3.15 -7.21 -26.28
N SER A 5 -4.20 -7.65 -25.58
CA SER A 5 -5.17 -6.73 -24.97
C SER A 5 -4.46 -6.03 -23.80
N ARG A 6 -4.10 -4.75 -23.97
CA ARG A 6 -3.72 -3.88 -22.85
C ARG A 6 -5.02 -3.49 -22.12
N ARG A 7 -5.46 -4.35 -21.18
CA ARG A 7 -6.32 -3.86 -20.11
C ARG A 7 -5.43 -3.04 -19.19
N SER A 8 -5.55 -1.72 -19.27
CA SER A 8 -5.08 -0.82 -18.22
C SER A 8 -5.97 -1.05 -17.00
N THR A 9 -5.68 -2.11 -16.25
CA THR A 9 -6.20 -2.27 -14.91
C THR A 9 -5.60 -1.14 -14.09
N THR A 10 -6.39 -0.10 -13.84
CA THR A 10 -6.09 0.87 -12.78
C THR A 10 -6.08 0.09 -11.48
N ARG A 11 -4.92 -0.47 -11.13
CA ARG A 11 -4.74 -1.28 -9.94
C ARG A 11 -4.84 -0.33 -8.76
N LYS A 12 -6.07 -0.10 -8.26
CA LYS A 12 -6.23 0.42 -6.90
C LYS A 12 -5.40 -0.50 -6.01
N PRO A 13 -4.49 0.02 -5.17
CA PRO A 13 -3.78 -0.81 -4.21
C PRO A 13 -4.86 -1.50 -3.37
N ARG A 14 -5.00 -2.81 -3.60
CA ARG A 14 -5.86 -3.65 -2.78
C ARG A 14 -5.09 -3.81 -1.48
N HIS A 15 -5.63 -3.32 -0.37
CA HIS A 15 -5.00 -3.49 0.94
C HIS A 15 -5.21 -4.95 1.35
N PRO A 16 -4.20 -5.85 1.26
CA PRO A 16 -4.37 -7.23 1.69
C PRO A 16 -4.76 -7.35 3.16
N PHE A 17 -4.44 -6.35 3.99
CA PHE A 17 -4.74 -6.34 5.40
C PHE A 17 -4.73 -4.91 5.96
N ALA A 18 -5.70 -4.57 6.80
CA ALA A 18 -5.70 -3.38 7.63
C ALA A 18 -6.26 -3.71 9.01
N ALA A 19 -5.61 -3.24 10.07
CA ALA A 19 -6.00 -3.50 11.45
C ALA A 19 -5.90 -2.22 12.27
N ALA A 20 -6.85 -2.02 13.18
CA ALA A 20 -6.72 -1.04 14.23
C ALA A 20 -5.89 -1.63 15.38
N THR A 21 -5.02 -0.84 15.99
CA THR A 21 -4.27 -1.21 17.19
C THR A 21 -4.57 -0.21 18.31
N THR A 22 -4.36 -0.61 19.56
CA THR A 22 -4.69 0.19 20.75
C THR A 22 -3.59 1.17 21.17
N ARG A 23 -2.45 1.23 20.46
CA ARG A 23 -1.32 2.12 20.78
C ARG A 23 -1.29 3.34 19.84
N SER A 24 -0.35 4.26 20.04
CA SER A 24 -0.13 5.47 19.21
C SER A 24 -0.08 5.20 17.71
N THR A 25 0.44 4.05 17.28
CA THR A 25 0.30 3.55 15.91
C THR A 25 -1.00 2.77 15.77
N ASN A 26 -2.12 3.49 15.89
CA ASN A 26 -3.46 2.91 16.05
C ASN A 26 -4.03 2.25 14.77
N VAL A 27 -3.31 2.32 13.64
CA VAL A 27 -3.68 1.67 12.40
C VAL A 27 -2.44 1.06 11.76
N TYR A 28 -2.56 -0.19 11.33
CA TYR A 28 -1.58 -0.90 10.53
C TYR A 28 -2.22 -1.33 9.21
N ALA A 29 -1.53 -1.15 8.10
CA ALA A 29 -2.00 -1.58 6.79
C ALA A 29 -0.86 -2.13 5.94
N ASN A 30 -1.11 -3.27 5.30
CA ASN A 30 -0.26 -3.78 4.25
C ASN A 30 -0.74 -3.25 2.90
N VAL A 31 0.18 -2.82 2.05
CA VAL A 31 -0.13 -2.26 0.73
C VAL A 31 0.77 -2.89 -0.32
N LEU A 32 0.15 -3.44 -1.37
CA LEU A 32 0.88 -3.97 -2.52
C LEU A 32 1.04 -2.88 -3.58
N CYS A 33 2.27 -2.41 -3.75
CA CYS A 33 2.64 -1.43 -4.77
C CYS A 33 3.38 -2.13 -5.93
N PRO A 34 3.24 -1.64 -7.19
CA PRO A 34 3.91 -2.25 -8.33
C PRO A 34 5.42 -1.97 -8.33
N ASP A 35 5.84 -0.86 -7.73
CA ASP A 35 7.22 -0.40 -7.63
C ASP A 35 7.36 0.59 -6.44
N PRO A 36 8.59 0.93 -6.02
CA PRO A 36 8.82 1.86 -4.91
C PRO A 36 8.27 3.27 -5.15
N SER A 37 8.28 3.78 -6.39
CA SER A 37 7.78 5.13 -6.69
C SER A 37 6.26 5.21 -6.51
N ALA A 38 5.55 4.14 -6.85
CA ALA A 38 4.12 4.02 -6.58
C ALA A 38 3.81 3.95 -5.08
N LEU A 39 4.69 3.37 -4.26
CA LEU A 39 4.57 3.42 -2.80
C LEU A 39 4.71 4.85 -2.30
N PHE A 40 5.78 5.56 -2.68
CA PHE A 40 5.97 6.95 -2.26
C PHE A 40 4.79 7.84 -2.66
N THR A 41 4.31 7.70 -3.89
CA THR A 41 3.12 8.43 -4.37
C THR A 41 1.89 8.10 -3.53
N TYR A 42 1.66 6.83 -3.22
CA TYR A 42 0.52 6.41 -2.39
C TYR A 42 0.58 7.02 -0.98
N LEU A 43 1.75 7.01 -0.34
CA LEU A 43 1.94 7.55 1.01
C LEU A 43 1.76 9.07 1.05
N THR A 44 2.39 9.81 0.14
CA THR A 44 2.42 11.28 0.17
C THR A 44 1.17 11.94 -0.41
N THR A 45 0.40 11.24 -1.25
CA THR A 45 -0.80 11.82 -1.88
C THR A 45 -2.10 11.30 -1.28
N ARG A 46 -2.20 10.00 -0.97
CA ARG A 46 -3.46 9.40 -0.51
C ARG A 46 -3.52 9.31 0.99
N VAL A 47 -2.47 8.77 1.61
CA VAL A 47 -2.49 8.56 3.07
C VAL A 47 -2.23 9.87 3.81
N ALA A 48 -1.31 10.71 3.34
CA ALA A 48 -1.07 12.04 3.92
C ALA A 48 -2.26 13.01 3.76
N ALA A 49 -3.18 12.75 2.83
CA ALA A 49 -4.40 13.54 2.68
C ALA A 49 -5.48 13.18 3.72
N LEU A 50 -5.29 12.10 4.51
CA LEU A 50 -6.22 11.72 5.55
C LEU A 50 -6.01 12.61 6.79
N PRO A 51 -7.00 13.45 7.16
CA PRO A 51 -6.81 14.45 8.22
C PRO A 51 -6.56 13.84 9.61
N SER A 52 -6.93 12.57 9.81
CA SER A 52 -6.73 11.85 11.07
C SER A 52 -5.33 11.23 11.22
N ILE A 53 -4.51 11.24 10.17
CA ILE A 53 -3.15 10.70 10.20
C ILE A 53 -2.19 11.78 10.68
N GLN A 54 -1.62 11.60 11.87
CA GLN A 54 -0.65 12.54 12.46
C GLN A 54 0.81 12.08 12.30
N HIS A 55 1.03 10.77 12.31
CA HIS A 55 2.34 10.17 12.19
C HIS A 55 2.25 8.90 11.35
N MET A 56 3.30 8.61 10.60
CA MET A 56 3.38 7.45 9.73
C MET A 56 4.76 6.83 9.83
N GLU A 57 4.79 5.54 10.11
CA GLU A 57 5.98 4.71 10.01
C GLU A 57 5.78 3.70 8.89
N THR A 58 6.78 3.51 8.04
CA THR A 58 6.73 2.58 6.92
C THR A 58 7.91 1.62 7.00
N ALA A 59 7.64 0.32 6.89
CA ALA A 59 8.66 -0.72 6.75
C ALA A 59 8.49 -1.40 5.38
N ALA A 60 9.47 -1.24 4.50
CA ALA A 60 9.45 -1.90 3.19
C ALA A 60 9.71 -3.40 3.35
N VAL A 61 8.84 -4.23 2.78
CA VAL A 61 9.05 -5.68 2.69
C VAL A 61 9.84 -5.97 1.41
N THR A 62 11.16 -6.13 1.55
CA THR A 62 12.05 -6.45 0.41
C THR A 62 11.90 -7.91 -0.03
N GLN A 63 11.56 -8.81 0.91
CA GLN A 63 11.38 -10.23 0.64
C GLN A 63 10.31 -10.81 1.57
N THR A 64 9.35 -11.54 0.99
CA THR A 64 8.35 -12.31 1.74
C THR A 64 8.81 -13.75 1.82
N ILE A 65 9.13 -14.22 3.03
CA ILE A 65 9.64 -15.59 3.26
C ILE A 65 8.49 -16.57 3.54
N LYS A 66 7.37 -16.06 4.07
CA LYS A 66 6.13 -16.83 4.29
C LYS A 66 4.95 -15.97 3.91
N THR A 67 4.03 -16.55 3.14
CA THR A 67 2.75 -15.94 2.76
C THR A 67 1.65 -16.78 3.38
N LEU A 68 0.73 -16.13 4.09
CA LEU A 68 -0.50 -16.74 4.63
C LEU A 68 -1.65 -16.63 3.61
#